data_AF-A0A3A4S5Z7-F1
#
_entry.id   AF-A0A3A4S5Z7-F1
#
_cell.length_a   1.000
_cell.length_b   1.000
_cell.length_c   1.000
_cell.angle_alpha   90.00
_cell.angle_beta   90.00
_cell.angle_gamma   90.00
#
_symmetry.space_group_name_H-M   'P 1'
#
loop_
_entity.id
_entity.type
_entity.pdbx_description
1 polymer ?
#
loop_
_entity_poly.entity_id
_entity_poly.type
_entity_poly.pdbx_seq_one_letter_code
_entity_poly.pdbx_strand_id
1 'polypeptide(L)'
;MAIYNGLEAAHEHLLDVAKACIIAAGKAPTLTHRVELMAEIITGEDMDPIIDVLATLGENSAFQLHDAVALQSLRKQNKLPPIVLFGADLLKPALWDCGACGFKTCGEYLKYTQTNKGVGIGCYGPTCVWKAVDFGTVCDYACACAAQHHAEARIMFSIGACALLLGHLEGATMVLGLPIGPLGKNLWFDREAWKETLSFDQKMMTQLAGGPTNQMAFSGGGNPIIKSKPNWWEDPTFLKVEQDETFIEKDVNNKAKAYEKIMRYTGALGEDEE
;
A
#
# COMPACT_ATOMS: atom_id res chain seq x y z
N MET A 1 -20.92 -34.79 9.34
CA MET A 1 -20.89 -34.43 10.78
C MET A 1 -21.45 -33.01 10.89
N ALA A 2 -22.44 -32.75 11.77
CA ALA A 2 -23.19 -31.49 11.81
C ALA A 2 -22.77 -30.57 12.99
N ILE A 3 -21.48 -30.58 13.33
CA ILE A 3 -20.88 -29.71 14.34
C ILE A 3 -19.68 -29.05 13.68
N TYR A 4 -19.65 -27.72 13.67
CA TYR A 4 -18.62 -26.90 13.05
C TYR A 4 -17.81 -26.18 14.13
N ASN A 5 -16.52 -26.00 13.90
CA ASN A 5 -15.72 -25.04 14.66
C ASN A 5 -16.14 -23.63 14.22
N GLY A 6 -16.75 -22.85 15.11
CA GLY A 6 -17.29 -21.53 14.77
C GLY A 6 -16.24 -20.51 14.32
N LEU A 7 -15.00 -20.61 14.80
CA LEU A 7 -13.92 -19.70 14.41
C LEU A 7 -13.39 -20.02 13.01
N GLU A 8 -13.25 -21.31 12.69
CA GLU A 8 -12.87 -21.76 11.34
C GLU A 8 -13.96 -21.39 10.33
N ALA A 9 -15.23 -21.69 10.64
CA ALA A 9 -16.35 -21.33 9.79
C ALA A 9 -16.48 -19.82 9.55
N ALA A 10 -16.25 -18.99 10.58
CA ALA A 10 -16.25 -17.54 10.43
C ALA A 10 -15.04 -17.04 9.62
N HIS A 11 -13.88 -17.69 9.72
CA HIS A 11 -12.70 -17.36 8.91
C HIS A 11 -12.93 -17.70 7.43
N GLU A 12 -13.51 -18.86 7.14
CA GLU A 12 -13.93 -19.27 5.80
C GLU A 12 -14.93 -18.28 5.19
N HIS A 13 -15.86 -17.77 6.01
CA HIS A 13 -16.87 -16.81 5.55
C HIS A 13 -16.29 -15.44 5.14
N LEU A 14 -15.06 -15.10 5.53
CA LEU A 14 -14.41 -13.86 5.10
C LEU A 14 -14.28 -13.79 3.56
N LEU A 15 -14.18 -14.94 2.88
CA LEU A 15 -14.17 -14.99 1.42
C LEU A 15 -15.52 -14.58 0.81
N ASP A 16 -16.63 -14.90 1.49
CA ASP A 16 -17.95 -14.46 1.04
C ASP A 16 -18.16 -12.97 1.30
N VAL A 17 -17.64 -12.45 2.41
CA VAL A 17 -17.61 -11.00 2.68
C VAL A 17 -16.78 -10.28 1.61
N ALA A 18 -15.64 -10.84 1.19
CA ALA A 18 -14.83 -10.30 0.11
C ALA A 18 -15.61 -10.21 -1.22
N LYS A 19 -16.38 -11.26 -1.58
CA LYS A 19 -17.28 -11.23 -2.75
C LYS A 19 -18.36 -10.15 -2.61
N ALA A 20 -18.96 -9.99 -1.43
CA ALA A 20 -19.94 -8.95 -1.17
C ALA A 20 -19.34 -7.54 -1.34
N CYS A 21 -18.10 -7.35 -0.89
CA CYS A 21 -17.36 -6.09 -1.06
C CYS A 21 -17.15 -5.74 -2.54
N ILE A 22 -16.86 -6.73 -3.41
CA ILE A 22 -16.75 -6.52 -4.86
C ILE A 22 -18.09 -6.09 -5.47
N ILE A 23 -19.21 -6.69 -5.03
CA ILE A 23 -20.54 -6.28 -5.48
C ILE A 23 -20.81 -4.84 -5.09
N ALA A 24 -20.50 -4.45 -3.85
CA ALA A 24 -20.67 -3.08 -3.36
C ALA A 24 -19.81 -2.09 -4.15
N ALA A 25 -18.54 -2.44 -4.40
CA ALA A 25 -17.62 -1.67 -5.22
C ALA A 25 -18.20 -1.39 -6.63
N GLY A 26 -18.74 -2.42 -7.28
CA GLY A 26 -19.37 -2.30 -8.60
C GLY A 26 -20.69 -1.51 -8.61
N LYS A 27 -21.26 -1.19 -7.44
CA LYS A 27 -22.46 -0.36 -7.28
C LYS A 27 -22.17 1.04 -6.76
N ALA A 28 -20.91 1.40 -6.59
CA ALA A 28 -20.53 2.71 -6.10
C ALA A 28 -21.05 3.83 -7.03
N PRO A 29 -21.68 4.89 -6.48
CA PRO A 29 -22.18 6.03 -7.24
C PRO A 29 -21.02 6.96 -7.59
N THR A 30 -20.23 6.55 -8.58
CA THR A 30 -19.09 7.33 -9.09
C THR A 30 -19.55 8.61 -9.79
N LEU A 31 -18.78 9.69 -9.74
CA LEU A 31 -19.11 10.95 -10.43
C LEU A 31 -19.18 10.74 -11.93
N THR A 32 -18.14 10.14 -12.52
CA THR A 32 -18.01 10.06 -13.99
C THR A 32 -18.78 8.90 -14.59
N HIS A 33 -19.15 7.89 -13.78
CA HIS A 33 -19.70 6.61 -14.25
C HIS A 33 -18.83 5.90 -15.31
N ARG A 34 -17.52 6.19 -15.31
CA ARG A 34 -16.57 5.69 -16.32
C ARG A 34 -15.42 4.88 -15.74
N VAL A 35 -15.44 4.53 -14.45
CA VAL A 35 -14.44 3.64 -13.85
C VAL A 35 -14.75 2.20 -14.26
N GLU A 36 -13.85 1.66 -15.09
CA GLU A 36 -13.79 0.23 -15.40
C GLU A 36 -13.10 -0.46 -14.22
N LEU A 37 -13.90 -0.97 -13.29
CA LEU A 37 -13.41 -1.69 -12.12
C LEU A 37 -12.90 -3.07 -12.51
N MET A 38 -11.67 -3.37 -12.12
CA MET A 38 -11.05 -4.68 -12.16
C MET A 38 -10.93 -5.19 -10.72
N ALA A 39 -11.20 -6.48 -10.49
CA ALA A 39 -11.08 -7.05 -9.16
C ALA A 39 -10.62 -8.51 -9.18
N GLU A 40 -9.75 -8.85 -8.23
CA GLU A 40 -9.26 -10.20 -7.95
C GLU A 40 -9.32 -10.45 -6.44
N ILE A 41 -9.47 -11.70 -6.01
CA ILE A 41 -9.34 -12.09 -4.60
C ILE A 41 -8.15 -13.02 -4.49
N ILE A 42 -7.16 -12.65 -3.67
CA ILE A 42 -5.99 -13.48 -3.39
C ILE A 42 -6.19 -14.14 -2.02
N THR A 43 -5.78 -15.41 -1.90
CA THR A 43 -5.84 -16.21 -0.68
C THR A 43 -4.64 -17.13 -0.56
N GLY A 44 -4.29 -17.53 0.66
CA GLY A 44 -3.33 -18.62 0.88
C GLY A 44 -1.92 -18.32 0.35
N GLU A 45 -1.32 -19.31 -0.30
CA GLU A 45 0.07 -19.28 -0.77
C GLU A 45 0.30 -18.27 -1.90
N ASP A 46 -0.74 -17.91 -2.65
CA ASP A 46 -0.67 -16.88 -3.69
C ASP A 46 -0.37 -15.47 -3.13
N MET A 47 -0.44 -15.29 -1.80
CA MET A 47 0.00 -14.06 -1.12
C MET A 47 1.51 -14.01 -0.89
N ASP A 48 2.20 -15.15 -0.90
CA ASP A 48 3.61 -15.24 -0.50
C ASP A 48 4.52 -14.35 -1.38
N PRO A 49 4.33 -14.23 -2.71
CA PRO A 49 5.09 -13.28 -3.54
C PRO A 49 4.91 -11.81 -3.12
N ILE A 50 3.69 -11.40 -2.80
CA ILE A 50 3.41 -10.02 -2.33
C ILE A 50 4.11 -9.78 -1.00
N ILE A 51 4.03 -10.73 -0.07
CA ILE A 51 4.67 -10.64 1.25
C ILE A 51 6.18 -10.52 1.12
N ASP A 52 6.79 -11.30 0.22
CA ASP A 52 8.23 -11.30 0.00
C ASP A 52 8.74 -9.98 -0.60
N VAL A 53 8.04 -9.45 -1.61
CA VAL A 53 8.37 -8.14 -2.20
C VAL A 53 8.19 -7.02 -1.18
N LEU A 54 7.12 -7.04 -0.38
CA LEU A 54 6.92 -6.08 0.70
C LEU A 54 8.04 -6.14 1.74
N ALA A 55 8.49 -7.34 2.11
CA ALA A 55 9.58 -7.51 3.06
C ALA A 55 10.90 -6.92 2.52
N THR A 56 11.19 -7.14 1.24
CA THR A 56 12.37 -6.53 0.61
C THR A 56 12.27 -5.03 0.56
N LEU A 57 11.17 -4.45 0.06
CA LEU A 57 10.97 -2.99 0.08
C LEU A 57 10.99 -2.42 1.52
N GLY A 58 10.61 -3.25 2.50
CA GLY A 58 10.64 -2.93 3.92
C GLY A 58 12.03 -2.70 4.52
N GLU A 59 13.12 -3.16 3.89
CA GLU A 59 14.48 -2.94 4.40
C GLU A 59 14.86 -1.46 4.47
N ASN A 60 14.24 -0.63 3.63
CA ASN A 60 14.48 0.81 3.53
C ASN A 60 13.24 1.67 3.73
N SER A 61 12.07 1.06 3.83
CA SER A 61 10.83 1.80 4.05
C SER A 61 10.00 1.18 5.16
N ALA A 62 9.86 1.93 6.25
CA ALA A 62 9.00 1.53 7.36
C ALA A 62 7.56 1.27 6.89
N PHE A 63 7.06 2.06 5.93
CA PHE A 63 5.70 1.89 5.42
C PHE A 63 5.45 0.47 4.86
N GLN A 64 6.34 -0.07 4.03
CA GLN A 64 6.22 -1.41 3.46
C GLN A 64 6.55 -2.49 4.50
N LEU A 65 7.56 -2.24 5.35
CA LEU A 65 7.91 -3.15 6.44
C LEU A 65 6.71 -3.39 7.37
N HIS A 66 5.90 -2.34 7.58
CA HIS A 66 4.73 -2.44 8.44
C HIS A 66 3.75 -3.50 7.99
N ASP A 67 3.53 -3.59 6.69
CA ASP A 67 2.58 -4.49 6.07
C ASP A 67 3.16 -5.90 5.91
N ALA A 68 4.44 -6.01 5.56
CA ALA A 68 5.15 -7.28 5.51
C ALA A 68 5.09 -8.03 6.84
N VAL A 69 5.45 -7.36 7.95
CA VAL A 69 5.48 -7.96 9.29
C VAL A 69 4.07 -8.41 9.73
N ALA A 70 3.04 -7.62 9.42
CA ALA A 70 1.67 -7.97 9.75
C ALA A 70 1.23 -9.26 9.01
N LEU A 71 1.42 -9.31 7.70
CA LEU A 71 1.06 -10.48 6.88
C LEU A 71 1.88 -11.72 7.26
N GLN A 72 3.19 -11.59 7.49
CA GLN A 72 4.04 -12.70 7.93
C GLN A 72 3.60 -13.26 9.30
N SER A 73 3.22 -12.40 10.24
CA SER A 73 2.70 -12.83 11.54
C SER A 73 1.40 -13.63 11.40
N LEU A 74 0.50 -13.18 10.53
CA LEU A 74 -0.76 -13.87 10.24
C LEU A 74 -0.54 -15.20 9.51
N ARG A 75 0.43 -15.26 8.58
CA ARG A 75 0.86 -16.49 7.90
C ARG A 75 1.32 -17.55 8.90
N LYS A 76 2.18 -17.16 9.86
CA LYS A 76 2.68 -18.07 10.92
C LYS A 76 1.56 -18.63 11.80
N GLN A 77 0.47 -17.89 11.96
CA GLN A 77 -0.69 -18.29 12.76
C GLN A 77 -1.75 -19.03 11.94
N ASN A 78 -1.53 -19.25 10.63
CA ASN A 78 -2.52 -19.77 9.69
C ASN A 78 -3.86 -18.98 9.71
N LYS A 79 -3.75 -17.65 9.76
CA LYS A 79 -4.89 -16.71 9.83
C LYS A 79 -4.83 -15.64 8.75
N LEU A 80 -4.22 -15.93 7.60
CA LEU A 80 -4.23 -14.98 6.50
C LEU A 80 -5.66 -14.74 6.01
N PRO A 81 -6.17 -13.50 6.05
CA PRO A 81 -7.47 -13.18 5.49
C PRO A 81 -7.40 -13.11 3.97
N PRO A 82 -8.53 -13.29 3.25
CA PRO A 82 -8.60 -12.96 1.84
C PRO A 82 -8.30 -11.47 1.63
N ILE A 83 -7.56 -11.16 0.57
CA ILE A 83 -7.30 -9.79 0.13
C ILE A 83 -8.00 -9.57 -1.20
N VAL A 84 -8.89 -8.59 -1.24
CA VAL A 84 -9.46 -8.11 -2.51
C VAL A 84 -8.52 -7.10 -3.12
N LEU A 85 -8.06 -7.36 -4.34
CA LEU A 85 -7.39 -6.36 -5.14
C LEU A 85 -8.42 -5.62 -5.97
N PHE A 86 -8.41 -4.30 -5.91
CA PHE A 86 -9.16 -3.43 -6.80
C PHE A 86 -8.20 -2.70 -7.71
N GLY A 87 -8.50 -2.67 -9.00
CA GLY A 87 -7.70 -2.01 -10.02
C GLY A 87 -8.56 -1.20 -10.97
N ALA A 88 -7.99 -0.13 -11.52
CA ALA A 88 -8.63 0.66 -12.56
C ALA A 88 -7.59 1.39 -13.42
N ASP A 89 -7.97 1.70 -14.66
CA ASP A 89 -7.24 2.65 -15.50
C ASP A 89 -7.68 4.08 -15.15
N LEU A 90 -6.78 4.80 -14.50
CA LEU A 90 -6.94 6.19 -14.07
C LEU A 90 -6.31 7.19 -15.04
N LEU A 91 -5.66 6.69 -16.10
CA LEU A 91 -5.06 7.51 -17.15
C LEU A 91 -6.09 7.90 -18.23
N LYS A 92 -7.22 7.17 -18.35
CA LYS A 92 -8.34 7.56 -19.21
C LYS A 92 -9.14 8.71 -18.57
N PRO A 93 -9.05 9.96 -19.06
CA PRO A 93 -9.65 11.11 -18.38
C PRO A 93 -11.18 11.15 -18.52
N ALA A 94 -11.83 11.97 -17.70
CA ALA A 94 -13.29 12.18 -17.77
C ALA A 94 -13.76 12.91 -19.05
N LEU A 95 -12.85 13.51 -19.82
CA LEU A 95 -13.13 14.33 -21.03
C LEU A 95 -13.94 15.59 -20.74
N TRP A 96 -13.59 16.32 -19.67
CA TRP A 96 -14.26 17.56 -19.24
C TRP A 96 -13.42 18.83 -19.39
N ASP A 97 -12.15 18.72 -19.82
CA ASP A 97 -11.22 19.86 -19.95
C ASP A 97 -11.12 20.74 -18.68
N CYS A 98 -11.26 20.12 -17.50
CA CYS A 98 -11.36 20.83 -16.23
C CYS A 98 -10.05 21.49 -15.71
N GLY A 99 -8.89 21.18 -16.30
CA GLY A 99 -7.61 21.72 -15.84
C GLY A 99 -6.98 21.06 -14.60
N ALA A 100 -7.72 20.24 -13.85
CA ALA A 100 -7.27 19.79 -12.53
C ALA A 100 -6.07 18.82 -12.52
N CYS A 101 -5.77 18.18 -13.65
CA CYS A 101 -4.54 17.39 -13.82
C CYS A 101 -3.33 18.23 -14.28
N GLY A 102 -3.48 19.56 -14.38
CA GLY A 102 -2.44 20.49 -14.81
C GLY A 102 -2.39 20.75 -16.33
N PHE A 103 -3.24 20.09 -17.12
CA PHE A 103 -3.32 20.29 -18.58
C PHE A 103 -4.56 21.09 -18.95
N LYS A 104 -4.47 21.96 -19.98
CA LYS A 104 -5.57 22.84 -20.38
C LYS A 104 -6.75 22.05 -20.96
N THR A 105 -6.47 20.96 -21.66
CA THR A 105 -7.47 20.06 -22.22
C THR A 105 -7.13 18.60 -21.93
N CYS A 106 -8.15 17.74 -21.89
CA CYS A 106 -7.99 16.29 -21.81
C CYS A 106 -7.25 15.75 -23.03
N GLY A 107 -7.34 16.40 -24.20
CA GLY A 107 -6.57 16.04 -25.39
C GLY A 107 -5.06 16.23 -25.20
N GLU A 108 -4.64 17.35 -24.62
CA GLU A 108 -3.23 17.60 -24.26
C GLU A 108 -2.72 16.57 -23.25
N TYR A 109 -3.51 16.30 -22.21
CA TYR A 109 -3.21 15.27 -21.21
C TYR A 109 -3.05 13.89 -21.85
N LEU A 110 -3.98 13.47 -22.71
CA LEU A 110 -3.91 12.18 -23.40
C LEU A 110 -2.64 12.06 -24.26
N LYS A 111 -2.32 13.10 -25.04
CA LYS A 111 -1.09 13.13 -25.83
C LYS A 111 0.16 13.00 -24.97
N TYR A 112 0.18 13.64 -23.80
CA TYR A 112 1.28 13.54 -22.86
C TYR A 112 1.40 12.14 -22.25
N THR A 113 0.30 11.57 -21.75
CA THR A 113 0.29 10.24 -21.10
C THR A 113 0.74 9.11 -22.02
N GLN A 114 0.51 9.21 -23.33
CA GLN A 114 0.92 8.18 -24.30
C GLN A 114 2.44 7.97 -24.35
N THR A 115 3.23 9.02 -24.15
CA THR A 115 4.70 8.96 -24.25
C THR A 115 5.43 9.22 -22.94
N ASN A 116 4.74 9.78 -21.94
CA ASN A 116 5.34 10.18 -20.66
C ASN A 116 4.72 9.49 -19.46
N LYS A 117 3.91 8.42 -19.66
CA LYS A 117 3.46 7.62 -18.52
C LYS A 117 4.66 6.96 -17.85
N GLY A 118 4.71 7.03 -16.53
CA GLY A 118 5.76 6.42 -15.73
C GLY A 118 5.17 5.71 -14.53
N VAL A 119 5.85 4.67 -14.06
CA VAL A 119 5.53 3.94 -12.83
C VAL A 119 6.48 4.39 -11.73
N GLY A 120 5.91 4.86 -10.61
CA GLY A 120 6.66 5.15 -9.40
C GLY A 120 6.88 3.87 -8.57
N ILE A 121 6.68 3.96 -7.26
CA ILE A 121 6.78 2.81 -6.33
C ILE A 121 5.62 1.79 -6.44
N GLY A 122 4.86 1.82 -7.54
CA GLY A 122 3.74 0.89 -7.79
C GLY A 122 2.43 1.55 -8.19
N CYS A 123 2.47 2.71 -8.84
CA CYS A 123 1.34 3.32 -9.56
C CYS A 123 1.84 4.07 -10.78
N TYR A 124 1.03 4.06 -11.84
CA TYR A 124 1.28 4.83 -13.05
C TYR A 124 0.70 6.24 -12.93
N GLY A 125 1.40 7.23 -13.49
CA GLY A 125 0.91 8.59 -13.64
C GLY A 125 1.32 9.18 -15.00
N PRO A 126 0.83 10.39 -15.34
CA PRO A 126 -0.01 11.27 -14.53
C PRO A 126 -1.49 10.84 -14.51
N THR A 127 -2.20 11.06 -13.40
CA THR A 127 -3.57 10.56 -13.16
C THR A 127 -4.64 11.63 -13.35
N CYS A 128 -5.78 11.26 -13.94
CA CYS A 128 -6.96 12.14 -13.95
C CYS A 128 -7.58 12.20 -12.55
N VAL A 129 -7.72 13.40 -11.98
CA VAL A 129 -8.27 13.58 -10.61
C VAL A 129 -9.66 12.96 -10.43
N TRP A 130 -10.54 13.08 -11.43
CA TRP A 130 -11.90 12.56 -11.34
C TRP A 130 -11.92 11.03 -11.34
N LYS A 131 -10.95 10.41 -12.02
CA LYS A 131 -10.77 8.96 -11.99
C LYS A 131 -10.28 8.49 -10.64
N ALA A 132 -9.35 9.21 -10.03
CA ALA A 132 -8.90 8.92 -8.68
C ALA A 132 -10.03 9.06 -7.64
N VAL A 133 -10.86 10.10 -7.75
CA VAL A 133 -12.03 10.29 -6.88
C VAL A 133 -13.03 9.15 -7.03
N ASP A 134 -13.36 8.77 -8.26
CA ASP A 134 -14.29 7.68 -8.53
C ASP A 134 -13.74 6.35 -8.02
N PHE A 135 -12.45 6.07 -8.26
CA PHE A 135 -11.81 4.85 -7.78
C PHE A 135 -11.73 4.79 -6.25
N GLY A 136 -11.48 5.93 -5.60
CA GLY A 136 -11.61 6.04 -4.14
C GLY A 136 -13.03 5.74 -3.66
N THR A 137 -14.04 6.29 -4.33
CA THR A 137 -15.46 6.03 -4.01
C THR A 137 -15.80 4.54 -4.12
N VAL A 138 -15.29 3.87 -5.16
CA VAL A 138 -15.44 2.41 -5.34
C VAL A 138 -14.83 1.64 -4.17
N CYS A 139 -13.61 2.00 -3.76
CA CYS A 139 -12.93 1.38 -2.63
C CYS A 139 -13.67 1.63 -1.30
N ASP A 140 -14.16 2.85 -1.08
CA ASP A 140 -14.90 3.21 0.14
C ASP A 140 -16.24 2.46 0.24
N TYR A 141 -16.93 2.23 -0.87
CA TYR A 141 -18.14 1.41 -0.91
C TYR A 141 -17.86 -0.05 -0.54
N ALA A 142 -16.72 -0.60 -0.97
CA ALA A 142 -16.27 -1.92 -0.55
C ALA A 142 -16.01 -1.96 0.97
N CYS A 143 -15.31 -0.96 1.51
CA CYS A 143 -15.07 -0.83 2.95
C CYS A 143 -16.37 -0.71 3.75
N ALA A 144 -17.35 0.06 3.26
CA ALA A 144 -18.65 0.20 3.89
C ALA A 144 -19.39 -1.15 3.94
N CYS A 145 -19.29 -1.97 2.91
CA CYS A 145 -19.83 -3.33 2.89
C CYS A 145 -19.12 -4.22 3.92
N ALA A 146 -17.78 -4.24 3.96
CA ALA A 146 -17.04 -5.00 4.97
C ALA A 146 -17.48 -4.61 6.40
N ALA A 147 -17.67 -3.31 6.65
CA ALA A 147 -18.15 -2.79 7.93
C ALA A 147 -19.58 -3.28 8.28
N GLN A 148 -20.48 -3.45 7.30
CA GLN A 148 -21.81 -4.03 7.52
C GLN A 148 -21.74 -5.49 7.95
N HIS A 149 -20.70 -6.22 7.53
CA HIS A 149 -20.41 -7.57 7.99
C HIS A 149 -19.62 -7.61 9.29
N HIS A 150 -19.30 -6.45 9.90
CA HIS A 150 -18.38 -6.32 11.03
C HIS A 150 -17.02 -6.99 10.78
N ALA A 151 -16.63 -7.12 9.52
CA ALA A 151 -15.32 -7.60 9.14
C ALA A 151 -14.36 -6.42 9.18
N GLU A 152 -13.22 -6.61 9.83
CA GLU A 152 -12.17 -5.60 9.81
C GLU A 152 -11.61 -5.48 8.39
N ALA A 153 -11.55 -4.26 7.85
CA ALA A 153 -11.02 -4.03 6.53
C ALA A 153 -10.38 -2.65 6.44
N ARG A 154 -9.26 -2.56 5.73
CA ARG A 154 -8.56 -1.30 5.48
C ARG A 154 -7.94 -1.34 4.08
N ILE A 155 -8.18 -0.29 3.29
CA ILE A 155 -7.48 -0.13 2.01
C ILE A 155 -5.99 0.09 2.24
N MET A 156 -5.17 -0.65 1.50
CA MET A 156 -3.72 -0.70 1.62
C MET A 156 -3.07 -0.49 0.26
N PHE A 157 -2.36 0.63 0.13
CA PHE A 157 -1.61 0.97 -1.07
C PHE A 157 -0.42 0.04 -1.31
N SER A 158 0.33 -0.30 -0.27
CA SER A 158 1.53 -1.16 -0.35
C SER A 158 1.25 -2.52 -0.99
N ILE A 159 0.21 -3.23 -0.52
CA ILE A 159 -0.25 -4.51 -1.04
C ILE A 159 -0.64 -4.38 -2.52
N GLY A 160 -1.47 -3.36 -2.83
CA GLY A 160 -1.91 -3.13 -4.20
C GLY A 160 -0.78 -2.75 -5.15
N ALA A 161 0.16 -1.91 -4.70
CA ALA A 161 1.35 -1.52 -5.43
C ALA A 161 2.23 -2.75 -5.78
N CYS A 162 2.49 -3.63 -4.81
CA CYS A 162 3.20 -4.87 -5.05
C CYS A 162 2.44 -5.80 -6.01
N ALA A 163 1.12 -5.93 -5.84
CA ALA A 163 0.30 -6.73 -6.72
C ALA A 163 0.33 -6.23 -8.18
N LEU A 164 0.24 -4.92 -8.40
CA LEU A 164 0.36 -4.30 -9.72
C LEU A 164 1.71 -4.64 -10.37
N LEU A 165 2.81 -4.53 -9.60
CA LEU A 165 4.14 -4.84 -10.11
C LEU A 165 4.34 -6.34 -10.39
N LEU A 166 3.66 -7.20 -9.64
CA LEU A 166 3.62 -8.65 -9.87
C LEU A 166 2.68 -9.06 -11.02
N GLY A 167 2.05 -8.11 -11.71
CA GLY A 167 1.25 -8.37 -12.90
C GLY A 167 -0.23 -8.68 -12.64
N HIS A 168 -0.72 -8.50 -11.41
CA HIS A 168 -2.15 -8.62 -11.13
C HIS A 168 -2.95 -7.51 -11.79
N LEU A 169 -4.18 -7.83 -12.21
CA LEU A 169 -5.13 -6.88 -12.81
C LEU A 169 -4.55 -6.15 -14.03
N GLU A 170 -4.21 -6.92 -15.07
CA GLU A 170 -3.65 -6.39 -16.32
C GLU A 170 -4.47 -5.21 -16.87
N GLY A 171 -3.79 -4.13 -17.23
CA GLY A 171 -4.40 -2.89 -17.71
C GLY A 171 -4.77 -1.90 -16.61
N ALA A 172 -4.73 -2.29 -15.33
CA ALA A 172 -4.83 -1.35 -14.22
C ALA A 172 -3.61 -0.43 -14.19
N THR A 173 -3.83 0.85 -13.89
CA THR A 173 -2.75 1.84 -13.70
C THR A 173 -2.50 2.12 -12.23
N MET A 174 -3.44 1.71 -11.39
CA MET A 174 -3.38 1.75 -9.93
C MET A 174 -4.13 0.53 -9.41
N VAL A 175 -3.53 -0.15 -8.42
CA VAL A 175 -4.17 -1.25 -7.70
C VAL A 175 -4.08 -0.95 -6.21
N LEU A 176 -5.16 -1.25 -5.48
CA LEU A 176 -5.26 -1.15 -4.03
C LEU A 176 -5.70 -2.49 -3.46
N GLY A 177 -5.12 -2.89 -2.33
CA GLY A 177 -5.52 -4.10 -1.61
C GLY A 177 -6.49 -3.79 -0.49
N LEU A 178 -7.52 -4.62 -0.30
CA LEU A 178 -8.45 -4.61 0.82
C LEU A 178 -8.44 -5.98 1.48
N PRO A 179 -7.61 -6.20 2.52
CA PRO A 179 -7.73 -7.38 3.35
C PRO A 179 -9.07 -7.38 4.10
N ILE A 180 -9.75 -8.53 4.16
CA ILE A 180 -11.03 -8.72 4.84
C ILE A 180 -10.86 -9.66 6.03
N GLY A 181 -10.87 -9.11 7.23
CA GLY A 181 -10.48 -9.78 8.47
C GLY A 181 -8.98 -9.60 8.75
N PRO A 182 -8.34 -10.46 9.55
CA PRO A 182 -8.89 -11.70 10.09
C PRO A 182 -9.78 -11.43 11.31
N LEU A 183 -10.37 -12.49 11.87
CA LEU A 183 -11.16 -12.38 13.09
C LEU A 183 -10.27 -12.01 14.28
N GLY A 184 -10.64 -10.97 15.03
CA GLY A 184 -9.92 -10.57 16.23
C GLY A 184 -9.97 -9.07 16.48
N LYS A 185 -8.98 -8.59 17.25
CA LYS A 185 -8.75 -7.14 17.44
C LYS A 185 -8.36 -6.50 16.10
N ASN A 186 -8.49 -5.18 16.03
CA ASN A 186 -8.22 -4.36 14.85
C ASN A 186 -6.77 -4.49 14.32
N LEU A 187 -6.40 -5.56 13.61
CA LEU A 187 -5.03 -5.87 13.21
C LEU A 187 -4.43 -4.91 12.17
N TRP A 188 -5.26 -4.28 11.32
CA TRP A 188 -4.81 -3.29 10.34
C TRP A 188 -4.64 -1.88 10.92
N PHE A 189 -5.17 -1.66 12.12
CA PHE A 189 -5.08 -0.39 12.85
C PHE A 189 -4.11 -0.52 14.05
N ASP A 190 -4.28 -1.56 14.85
CA ASP A 190 -3.47 -1.97 15.99
C ASP A 190 -2.53 -3.12 15.62
N ARG A 191 -1.33 -2.76 15.15
CA ARG A 191 -0.35 -3.74 14.69
C ARG A 191 0.44 -4.32 15.87
N GLU A 192 -0.13 -5.28 16.59
CA GLU A 192 0.56 -5.89 17.75
C GLU A 192 1.93 -6.48 17.38
N ALA A 193 2.08 -7.04 16.18
CA ALA A 193 3.35 -7.59 15.69
C ALA A 193 4.50 -6.56 15.69
N TRP A 194 4.20 -5.26 15.59
CA TRP A 194 5.20 -4.18 15.62
C TRP A 194 5.86 -3.97 16.98
N LYS A 195 5.19 -4.37 18.05
CA LYS A 195 5.71 -4.16 19.41
C LYS A 195 7.04 -4.89 19.60
N GLU A 196 7.24 -6.01 18.94
CA GLU A 196 8.40 -6.87 19.12
C GLU A 196 9.40 -6.80 17.94
N THR A 197 9.07 -6.08 16.86
CA THR A 197 9.91 -6.03 15.65
C THR A 197 11.19 -5.21 15.84
N LEU A 198 11.09 -4.06 16.52
CA LEU A 198 12.19 -3.11 16.67
C LEU A 198 12.47 -2.83 18.15
N SER A 199 13.76 -2.60 18.46
CA SER A 199 14.17 -2.09 19.78
C SER A 199 13.60 -0.69 20.02
N PHE A 200 13.61 -0.24 21.28
CA PHE A 200 13.16 1.12 21.62
C PHE A 200 13.94 2.18 20.82
N ASP A 201 15.26 2.05 20.76
CA ASP A 201 16.13 2.99 20.04
C ASP A 201 15.83 3.00 18.54
N GLN A 202 15.64 1.82 17.93
CA GLN A 202 15.27 1.72 16.52
C GLN A 202 13.92 2.42 16.25
N LYS A 203 12.90 2.18 17.08
CA LYS A 203 11.58 2.84 16.95
C LYS A 203 11.70 4.36 17.08
N MET A 204 12.46 4.83 18.07
CA MET A 204 12.70 6.26 18.29
C MET A 204 13.35 6.88 17.05
N MET A 205 14.41 6.26 16.53
CA MET A 205 15.11 6.77 15.35
C MET A 205 14.26 6.72 14.08
N THR A 206 13.48 5.67 13.86
CA THR A 206 12.53 5.61 12.73
C THR A 206 11.49 6.73 12.82
N GLN A 207 10.95 7.02 14.01
CA GLN A 207 9.99 8.10 14.20
C GLN A 207 10.62 9.49 14.00
N LEU A 208 11.85 9.70 14.49
CA LEU A 208 12.62 10.92 14.30
C LEU A 208 12.90 11.18 12.81
N ALA A 209 13.27 10.13 12.06
CA ALA A 209 13.54 10.22 10.63
C ALA A 209 12.27 10.44 9.80
N GLY A 210 11.16 9.77 10.15
CA GLY A 210 9.90 9.85 9.40
C GLY A 210 9.08 11.11 9.68
N GLY A 211 9.26 11.74 10.83
CA GLY A 211 8.51 12.94 11.23
C GLY A 211 9.36 13.92 12.05
N PRO A 212 10.47 14.43 11.51
CA PRO A 212 11.40 15.27 12.27
C PRO A 212 10.70 16.53 12.80
N THR A 213 9.70 17.05 12.08
CA THR A 213 8.89 18.19 12.49
C THR A 213 8.14 17.98 13.80
N ASN A 214 7.70 16.75 14.09
CA ASN A 214 7.02 16.41 15.35
C ASN A 214 7.98 16.41 16.54
N GLN A 215 9.28 16.38 16.27
CA GLN A 215 10.34 16.30 17.25
C GLN A 215 11.17 17.59 17.32
N MET A 216 10.82 18.59 16.52
CA MET A 216 11.51 19.88 16.51
C MET A 216 11.21 20.71 17.76
N ALA A 217 12.22 21.39 18.27
CA ALA A 217 12.06 22.51 19.19
C ALA A 217 11.92 23.85 18.42
N PHE A 218 11.59 24.92 19.13
CA PHE A 218 11.50 26.26 18.52
C PHE A 218 12.84 26.64 17.87
N SER A 219 12.83 26.84 16.55
CA SER A 219 14.03 27.06 15.75
C SER A 219 14.43 28.53 15.63
N GLY A 220 13.87 29.44 16.44
CA GLY A 220 13.95 30.91 16.25
C GLY A 220 15.35 31.52 16.12
N GLY A 221 16.41 30.76 16.44
CA GLY A 221 17.80 31.12 16.14
C GLY A 221 18.32 30.69 14.76
N GLY A 222 17.45 30.26 13.85
CA GLY A 222 17.83 29.78 12.49
C GLY A 222 18.44 28.37 12.45
N ASN A 223 18.58 27.71 13.60
CA ASN A 223 19.17 26.38 13.72
C ASN A 223 18.11 25.41 14.27
N PRO A 224 17.48 24.57 13.44
CA PRO A 224 16.42 23.67 13.88
C PRO A 224 16.97 22.58 14.81
N ILE A 225 16.53 22.59 16.08
CA ILE A 225 16.92 21.60 17.10
C ILE A 225 15.91 20.45 17.10
N ILE A 226 16.39 19.22 17.25
CA ILE A 226 15.56 18.02 17.39
C ILE A 226 15.66 17.42 18.80
N LYS A 227 14.52 17.02 19.35
CA LYS A 227 14.37 16.41 20.67
C LYS A 227 14.66 14.90 20.63
N SER A 228 15.90 14.55 20.29
CA SER A 228 16.34 13.16 20.11
C SER A 228 16.57 12.38 21.42
N LYS A 229 16.63 13.06 22.58
CA LYS A 229 16.94 12.48 23.89
C LYS A 229 16.23 13.22 25.05
N PRO A 230 16.10 12.59 26.24
CA PRO A 230 15.38 13.20 27.38
C PRO A 230 15.87 14.60 27.77
N ASN A 231 17.19 14.79 27.88
CA ASN A 231 17.82 16.08 28.20
C ASN A 231 18.39 16.75 26.94
N TRP A 232 17.60 16.84 25.87
CA TRP A 232 18.06 17.40 24.58
C TRP A 232 18.58 18.85 24.68
N TRP A 233 18.23 19.60 25.74
CA TRP A 233 18.71 20.97 25.94
C TRP A 233 20.14 21.05 26.51
N GLU A 234 20.65 19.99 27.15
CA GLU A 234 22.02 19.95 27.70
C GLU A 234 23.06 19.64 26.63
N ASP A 235 22.66 18.91 25.59
CA ASP A 235 23.50 18.51 24.46
C ASP A 235 22.66 18.54 23.16
N PRO A 236 22.40 19.72 22.58
CA PRO A 236 21.43 19.88 21.50
C PRO A 236 21.86 19.18 20.20
N THR A 237 20.95 18.41 19.61
CA THR A 237 21.10 17.87 18.25
C THR A 237 20.44 18.81 17.26
N PHE A 238 21.17 19.23 16.22
CA PHE A 238 20.67 20.12 15.18
C PHE A 238 20.38 19.35 13.90
N LEU A 239 19.28 19.68 13.23
CA LEU A 239 18.97 19.20 11.90
C LEU A 239 19.85 19.93 10.88
N LYS A 240 20.46 19.15 9.98
CA LYS A 240 21.26 19.64 8.86
C LYS A 240 20.69 19.03 7.58
N VAL A 241 20.62 19.83 6.53
CA VAL A 241 20.31 19.31 5.19
C VAL A 241 21.60 18.82 4.56
N GLU A 242 21.65 17.53 4.24
CA GLU A 242 22.76 16.93 3.51
C GLU A 242 22.24 15.83 2.57
N GLN A 243 23.05 15.51 1.56
CA GLN A 243 22.83 14.33 0.75
C GLN A 243 23.50 13.15 1.44
N ASP A 244 22.72 12.11 1.70
CA ASP A 244 23.23 10.84 2.24
C ASP A 244 23.46 9.87 1.08
N GLU A 245 24.66 9.89 0.52
CA GLU A 245 25.06 9.01 -0.58
C GLU A 245 24.92 7.52 -0.20
N THR A 246 25.15 7.18 1.08
CA THR A 246 25.06 5.81 1.57
C THR A 246 23.61 5.31 1.59
N PHE A 247 22.67 6.16 2.00
CA PHE A 247 21.25 5.84 1.95
C PHE A 247 20.76 5.75 0.51
N ILE A 248 21.19 6.65 -0.38
CA ILE A 248 20.82 6.64 -1.80
C ILE A 248 21.26 5.32 -2.44
N GLU A 249 22.51 4.91 -2.24
CA GLU A 249 23.02 3.64 -2.75
C GLU A 249 22.24 2.45 -2.18
N LYS A 250 21.97 2.46 -0.87
CA LYS A 250 21.16 1.42 -0.21
C LYS A 250 19.75 1.34 -0.79
N ASP A 251 19.11 2.46 -1.06
CA ASP A 251 17.76 2.55 -1.64
C ASP A 251 17.72 2.01 -3.07
N VAL A 252 18.69 2.38 -3.91
CA VAL A 252 18.83 1.85 -5.27
C VAL A 252 19.02 0.34 -5.25
N ASN A 253 19.94 -0.16 -4.42
CA ASN A 253 20.22 -1.59 -4.31
C ASN A 253 19.01 -2.38 -3.81
N ASN A 254 18.26 -1.83 -2.86
CA ASN A 254 17.06 -2.47 -2.35
C ASN A 254 15.93 -2.53 -3.39
N LYS A 255 15.73 -1.44 -4.14
CA LYS A 255 14.79 -1.43 -5.27
C LYS A 255 15.19 -2.45 -6.32
N ALA A 256 16.47 -2.54 -6.67
CA ALA A 256 16.97 -3.53 -7.61
C ALA A 256 16.63 -4.97 -7.17
N LYS A 257 16.87 -5.31 -5.90
CA LYS A 257 16.49 -6.62 -5.32
C LYS A 257 14.97 -6.88 -5.40
N ALA A 258 14.15 -5.86 -5.11
CA ALA A 258 12.70 -5.99 -5.21
C ALA A 258 12.25 -6.26 -6.65
N TYR A 259 12.81 -5.53 -7.62
CA TYR A 259 12.52 -5.73 -9.04
C TYR A 259 13.01 -7.08 -9.56
N GLU A 260 14.18 -7.56 -9.12
CA GLU A 260 14.67 -8.90 -9.45
C GLU A 260 13.69 -9.98 -8.99
N LYS A 261 13.19 -9.89 -7.75
CA LYS A 261 12.15 -10.80 -7.23
C LYS A 261 10.87 -10.74 -8.05
N ILE A 262 10.41 -9.53 -8.37
CA ILE A 262 9.23 -9.33 -9.22
C ILE A 262 9.42 -9.99 -10.59
N MET A 263 10.59 -9.81 -11.21
CA MET A 263 10.90 -10.40 -12.51
C MET A 263 10.97 -11.93 -12.46
N ARG A 264 11.48 -12.51 -11.36
CA ARG A 264 11.44 -13.96 -11.14
C ARG A 264 10.00 -14.47 -11.01
N TYR A 265 9.19 -13.84 -10.16
CA TYR A 265 7.79 -14.25 -9.95
C TYR A 265 6.92 -14.11 -11.20
N THR A 266 7.23 -13.14 -12.05
CA THR A 266 6.51 -12.92 -13.32
C THR A 266 7.05 -13.75 -14.49
N GLY A 267 8.12 -14.54 -14.28
CA GLY A 267 8.78 -15.34 -15.32
C GLY A 267 9.53 -14.51 -16.37
N ALA A 268 9.84 -13.24 -16.07
CA ALA A 268 10.61 -12.35 -16.94
C ALA A 268 12.12 -12.64 -16.90
N LEU A 269 12.62 -13.20 -15.79
CA LEU A 269 13.94 -13.84 -15.70
C LEU A 269 13.71 -15.33 -15.93
N GLY A 270 14.32 -15.91 -16.97
CA GLY A 270 14.20 -17.35 -17.26
C GLY A 270 14.69 -18.22 -16.10
N GLU A 271 14.29 -19.49 -16.06
CA GLU A 271 14.61 -20.44 -14.97
C GLU A 271 16.12 -20.76 -14.80
N ASP A 272 17.01 -20.14 -15.59
CA ASP A 272 18.42 -20.52 -15.72
C ASP A 272 19.40 -19.36 -15.40
N GLU A 273 19.29 -18.70 -14.25
CA GLU A 273 20.40 -17.89 -13.69
C GLU A 273 20.44 -18.02 -12.15
N GLU A 274 20.84 -19.21 -11.67
CA GLU A 274 21.40 -19.43 -10.31
C GLU A 274 22.94 -19.40 -10.34
#